data_AF-D7KX18-F1
#
_entry.id   AF-D7KX18-F1
#
_cell.length_a   1.000
_cell.length_b   1.000
_cell.length_c   1.000
_cell.angle_alpha   90.00
_cell.angle_beta   90.00
_cell.angle_gamma   90.00
#
_symmetry.space_group_name_H-M   'P 1'
#
loop_
_entity.id
_entity.type
_entity.pdbx_description
1 polymer ?
#
loop_
_entity_poly.entity_id
_entity_poly.type
_entity_poly.pdbx_seq_one_letter_code
_entity_poly.pdbx_strand_id
1 'polypeptide(L)'
;MSKKINELLRYCEENFERGNLELALRCAISISIANPDAPEPYAHVAAYRILLTVANNRMVTGEPDWYAVLGINKRGSSKSVAISIERRCEEIIEVLDGEAGLSKAVLRVYDLVRIGVAELMDEDRRRAYDLRCGFSNIN
;
A
#
# COMPACT_ATOMS: atom_id res chain seq x y z
N MET A 1 4.64 17.08 -15.60
CA MET A 1 3.84 17.43 -14.41
C MET A 1 3.51 18.93 -14.38
N SER A 2 2.24 19.29 -14.24
CA SER A 2 1.79 20.69 -14.18
C SER A 2 2.13 21.32 -12.82
N LYS A 3 2.67 22.55 -12.80
CA LYS A 3 2.99 23.29 -11.56
C LYS A 3 1.79 23.36 -10.59
N LYS A 4 0.58 23.48 -11.13
CA LYS A 4 -0.66 23.52 -10.34
C LYS A 4 -0.99 22.18 -9.68
N ILE A 5 -0.74 21.06 -10.37
CA ILE A 5 -0.96 19.72 -9.80
C ILE A 5 0.03 19.49 -8.66
N ASN A 6 1.30 19.90 -8.82
CA ASN A 6 2.33 19.75 -7.79
C ASN A 6 1.98 20.51 -6.51
N GLU A 7 1.48 21.74 -6.65
CA GLU A 7 1.07 22.55 -5.49
C GLU A 7 -0.11 21.90 -4.75
N LEU A 8 -1.07 21.31 -5.47
CA LEU A 8 -2.20 20.61 -4.87
C LEU A 8 -1.78 19.28 -4.22
N LEU A 9 -0.90 18.50 -4.85
CA LEU A 9 -0.39 17.25 -4.27
C LEU A 9 0.47 17.53 -3.02
N ARG A 10 1.25 18.62 -3.02
CA ARG A 10 1.97 19.06 -1.82
C ARG A 10 1.02 19.34 -0.66
N TYR A 11 -0.13 19.95 -0.92
CA TYR A 11 -1.14 20.16 0.11
C TYR A 11 -1.71 18.83 0.65
N CYS A 12 -1.90 17.82 -0.20
CA CYS A 12 -2.30 16.49 0.27
C CYS A 12 -1.21 15.86 1.16
N GLU A 13 0.06 15.94 0.76
CA GLU A 13 1.21 15.46 1.55
C GLU A 13 1.32 16.17 2.91
N GLU A 14 1.13 17.49 2.96
CA GLU A 14 1.11 18.25 4.23
C GLU A 14 0.02 17.74 5.20
N ASN A 15 -1.15 17.34 4.68
CA ASN A 15 -2.21 16.74 5.50
C ASN A 15 -1.83 15.35 5.99
N PHE A 16 -1.20 14.54 5.12
CA PHE A 16 -0.67 13.24 5.51
C PHE A 16 0.38 13.37 6.62
N GLU A 17 1.33 14.30 6.49
CA GLU A 17 2.37 14.55 7.50
C GLU A 17 1.82 14.99 8.85
N ARG A 18 0.67 15.69 8.85
CA ARG A 18 -0.06 16.07 10.07
C ARG A 18 -0.87 14.91 10.68
N GLY A 19 -0.82 13.72 10.08
CA GLY A 19 -1.55 12.53 10.54
C GLY A 19 -2.97 12.40 9.99
N ASN A 20 -3.41 13.32 9.11
CA ASN A 20 -4.77 13.33 8.57
C ASN A 20 -4.85 12.53 7.26
N LEU A 21 -4.62 11.21 7.34
CA LEU A 21 -4.55 10.34 6.17
C LEU A 21 -5.84 10.31 5.34
N GLU A 22 -7.01 10.30 5.98
CA GLU A 22 -8.29 10.32 5.26
C GLU A 22 -8.49 11.62 4.47
N LEU A 23 -8.07 12.76 5.02
CA LEU A 23 -8.17 14.05 4.36
C LEU A 23 -7.19 14.13 3.18
N ALA A 24 -5.96 13.64 3.36
CA ALA A 24 -4.97 13.51 2.28
C ALA A 24 -5.51 12.64 1.12
N LEU A 25 -6.15 11.51 1.44
CA LEU A 25 -6.78 10.64 0.45
C LEU A 25 -7.92 11.35 -0.30
N ARG A 26 -8.85 12.01 0.42
CA ARG A 26 -9.95 12.75 -0.21
C ARG A 26 -9.43 13.85 -1.15
N CYS A 27 -8.41 14.58 -0.71
CA CYS A 27 -7.69 15.59 -1.50
C CYS A 27 -7.15 15.00 -2.80
N ALA A 28 -6.38 13.91 -2.72
CA ALA A 28 -5.77 13.27 -3.88
C ALA A 28 -6.83 12.71 -4.85
N ILE A 29 -7.92 12.14 -4.34
CA ILE A 29 -9.05 11.66 -5.17
C ILE A 29 -9.67 12.83 -5.96
N SER A 30 -9.93 13.96 -5.32
CA SER A 30 -10.50 15.13 -6.01
C SER A 30 -9.57 15.63 -7.12
N ILE A 31 -8.25 15.64 -6.89
CA ILE A 31 -7.27 16.03 -7.91
C ILE A 31 -7.23 15.02 -9.05
N SER A 32 -7.25 13.72 -8.75
CA SER A 32 -7.24 12.65 -9.75
C SER A 32 -8.49 12.68 -10.63
N ILE A 33 -9.67 12.91 -10.05
CA ILE A 33 -10.93 13.05 -10.82
C ILE A 33 -10.87 14.27 -11.75
N ALA A 34 -10.29 15.38 -11.29
CA ALA A 34 -10.17 16.59 -12.09
C ALA A 34 -9.08 16.51 -13.16
N ASN A 35 -8.14 15.56 -13.06
CA ASN A 35 -7.00 15.40 -13.95
C ASN A 35 -6.83 13.92 -14.31
N PRO A 36 -7.77 13.31 -15.08
CA PRO A 36 -7.78 11.88 -15.33
C PRO A 36 -6.57 11.37 -16.14
N ASP A 37 -5.97 12.23 -16.95
CA ASP A 37 -4.80 11.89 -17.78
C ASP A 37 -3.46 12.09 -17.04
N ALA A 38 -3.49 12.61 -15.81
CA ALA A 38 -2.30 12.81 -14.99
C ALA A 38 -2.05 11.58 -14.10
N PRO A 39 -0.94 10.84 -14.28
CA PRO A 39 -0.65 9.65 -13.47
C PRO A 39 -0.32 9.98 -12.00
N GLU A 40 0.16 11.19 -11.72
CA GLU A 40 0.74 11.54 -10.42
C GLU A 40 -0.31 11.57 -9.29
N PRO A 41 -1.49 12.20 -9.45
CA PRO A 41 -2.54 12.11 -8.45
C PRO A 41 -3.02 10.67 -8.20
N TYR A 42 -3.01 9.83 -9.23
CA TYR A 42 -3.40 8.42 -9.08
C TYR A 42 -2.40 7.65 -8.20
N ALA A 43 -1.11 7.88 -8.38
CA ALA A 43 -0.07 7.31 -7.52
C ALA A 43 -0.25 7.71 -6.04
N HIS A 44 -0.56 8.98 -5.76
CA HIS A 44 -0.85 9.45 -4.39
C HIS A 44 -2.10 8.78 -3.81
N VAL A 45 -3.17 8.64 -4.60
CA VAL A 45 -4.38 7.92 -4.20
C VAL A 45 -4.07 6.46 -3.86
N ALA A 46 -3.29 5.77 -4.71
CA ALA A 46 -2.90 4.39 -4.48
C ALA A 46 -2.08 4.26 -3.19
N ALA A 47 -1.12 5.16 -2.97
CA ALA A 47 -0.29 5.15 -1.77
C ALA A 47 -1.12 5.36 -0.50
N TYR A 48 -1.99 6.38 -0.47
CA TYR A 48 -2.84 6.64 0.69
C TYR A 48 -3.83 5.50 0.96
N ARG A 49 -4.37 4.84 -0.07
CA ARG A 49 -5.23 3.66 0.11
C ARG A 49 -4.47 2.51 0.77
N ILE A 50 -3.25 2.22 0.33
CA ILE A 50 -2.41 1.18 0.96
C ILE A 50 -2.14 1.54 2.43
N LEU A 51 -1.75 2.78 2.71
CA LEU A 51 -1.52 3.25 4.09
C LEU A 51 -2.79 3.16 4.95
N LEU A 52 -3.95 3.44 4.39
CA LEU A 52 -5.22 3.36 5.11
C LEU A 52 -5.60 1.90 5.37
N THR A 53 -5.36 1.00 4.42
CA THR A 53 -5.49 -0.44 4.62
C THR A 53 -4.60 -0.92 5.76
N VAL A 54 -3.34 -0.47 5.83
CA VAL A 54 -2.40 -0.79 6.92
C VAL A 54 -2.89 -0.26 8.27
N ALA A 55 -3.51 0.92 8.30
CA ALA A 55 -4.04 1.51 9.53
C ALA A 55 -5.28 0.76 10.04
N ASN A 56 -6.18 0.36 9.13
CA ASN A 56 -7.49 -0.18 9.47
C ASN A 56 -7.54 -1.70 9.60
N ASN A 57 -6.64 -2.42 8.92
CA ASN A 57 -6.60 -3.89 8.96
C ASN A 57 -5.42 -4.33 9.83
N ARG A 58 -5.64 -4.27 11.14
CA ARG A 58 -4.68 -4.71 12.15
C ARG A 58 -5.12 -6.04 12.74
N MET A 59 -4.18 -6.96 12.83
CA MET A 59 -4.37 -8.23 13.51
C MET A 59 -4.43 -8.02 15.02
N VAL A 60 -4.88 -9.03 15.77
CA VAL A 60 -4.92 -8.99 17.24
C VAL A 60 -3.53 -8.71 17.84
N THR A 61 -2.46 -9.09 17.14
CA THR A 61 -1.06 -8.79 17.50
C THR A 61 -0.66 -7.33 17.31
N GLY A 62 -1.51 -6.51 16.69
CA GLY A 62 -1.19 -5.15 16.25
C GLY A 62 -0.38 -5.09 14.95
N GLU A 63 0.02 -6.23 14.38
CA GLU A 63 0.64 -6.29 13.06
C GLU A 63 -0.39 -5.95 11.97
N PRO A 64 0.00 -5.33 10.84
CA PRO A 64 -0.88 -5.18 9.69
C PRO A 64 -1.26 -6.55 9.10
N ASP A 65 -2.47 -6.67 8.57
CA ASP A 65 -2.82 -7.81 7.71
C ASP A 65 -2.07 -7.68 6.37
N TRP A 66 -0.90 -8.31 6.27
CA TRP A 66 -0.03 -8.20 5.09
C TRP A 66 -0.69 -8.72 3.80
N TYR A 67 -1.63 -9.67 3.88
CA TYR A 67 -2.37 -10.11 2.70
C TYR A 67 -3.32 -9.01 2.22
N ALA A 68 -4.01 -8.34 3.14
CA ALA A 68 -4.87 -7.20 2.81
C ALA A 68 -4.07 -6.00 2.28
N VAL A 69 -2.91 -5.70 2.90
CA VAL A 69 -2.01 -4.60 2.48
C VAL A 69 -1.51 -4.81 1.06
N LEU A 70 -1.09 -6.04 0.71
CA LEU A 70 -0.73 -6.39 -0.65
C LEU A 70 -1.97 -6.58 -1.53
N GLY A 71 -3.17 -6.80 -0.98
CA GLY A 71 -4.37 -7.08 -1.77
C GLY A 71 -4.33 -8.44 -2.46
N ILE A 72 -3.70 -9.44 -1.81
CA ILE A 72 -3.59 -10.81 -2.31
C ILE A 72 -4.38 -11.77 -1.43
N ASN A 73 -4.73 -12.93 -1.98
CA ASN A 73 -5.43 -13.97 -1.22
C ASN A 73 -4.43 -14.81 -0.41
N LYS A 74 -4.74 -15.03 0.87
CA LYS A 74 -3.99 -15.95 1.74
C LYS A 74 -4.19 -17.43 1.41
N ARG A 75 -5.28 -17.77 0.71
CA ARG A 75 -5.59 -19.15 0.34
C ARG A 75 -4.80 -19.56 -0.89
N GLY A 76 -4.11 -20.70 -0.79
CA GLY A 76 -3.44 -21.33 -1.91
C GLY A 76 -2.17 -22.05 -1.47
N SER A 77 -1.50 -22.64 -2.45
CA SER A 77 -0.15 -23.19 -2.25
C SER A 77 0.86 -22.07 -1.98
N SER A 78 1.97 -22.43 -1.34
CA SER A 78 3.11 -21.51 -1.14
C SER A 78 3.59 -20.87 -2.45
N LYS A 79 3.61 -21.65 -3.53
CA LYS A 79 3.97 -21.19 -4.87
C LYS A 79 3.00 -20.17 -5.44
N SER A 80 1.68 -20.38 -5.28
CA SER A 80 0.67 -19.43 -5.76
C SER A 80 0.69 -18.11 -5.00
N VAL A 81 1.01 -18.14 -3.70
CA VAL A 81 1.16 -16.93 -2.89
C VAL A 81 2.39 -16.14 -3.36
N ALA A 82 3.54 -16.80 -3.56
CA ALA A 82 4.76 -16.15 -4.06
C ALA A 82 4.53 -15.45 -5.41
N ILE A 83 3.91 -16.13 -6.38
CA ILE A 83 3.56 -15.54 -7.68
C ILE A 83 2.63 -14.32 -7.53
N SER A 84 1.67 -14.40 -6.60
CA SER A 84 0.76 -13.28 -6.34
C SER A 84 1.48 -12.08 -5.72
N ILE A 85 2.48 -12.32 -4.86
CA ILE A 85 3.33 -11.29 -4.27
C ILE A 85 4.18 -10.62 -5.35
N GLU A 86 4.86 -11.40 -6.19
CA GLU A 86 5.71 -10.88 -7.27
C GLU A 86 4.93 -9.97 -8.21
N ARG A 87 3.81 -10.48 -8.76
CA ARG A 87 2.92 -9.68 -9.62
C ARG A 87 2.46 -8.39 -8.93
N ARG A 88 2.11 -8.48 -7.65
CA ARG A 88 1.63 -7.31 -6.92
C ARG A 88 2.73 -6.28 -6.68
N CYS A 89 3.96 -6.72 -6.44
CA CYS A 89 5.09 -5.81 -6.32
C CYS A 89 5.33 -5.06 -7.63
N GLU A 90 5.24 -5.75 -8.77
CA GLU A 90 5.35 -5.13 -10.10
C GLU A 90 4.25 -4.08 -10.31
N GLU A 91 2.99 -4.40 -10.00
CA GLU A 91 1.86 -3.45 -10.08
C GLU A 91 2.06 -2.22 -9.18
N ILE A 92 2.56 -2.40 -7.96
CA ILE A 92 2.83 -1.29 -7.03
C ILE A 92 3.99 -0.43 -7.55
N ILE A 93 5.05 -1.04 -8.08
CA ILE A 93 6.16 -0.31 -8.67
C ILE A 93 5.67 0.49 -9.87
N GLU A 94 4.98 -0.13 -10.83
CA GLU A 94 4.46 0.54 -12.02
C GLU A 94 3.61 1.77 -11.67
N VAL A 95 2.75 1.66 -10.65
CA VAL A 95 1.88 2.76 -10.23
C VAL A 95 2.63 3.87 -9.49
N LEU A 96 3.73 3.56 -8.78
CA LEU A 96 4.38 4.49 -7.86
C LEU A 96 5.77 4.99 -8.30
N ASP A 97 6.38 4.39 -9.31
CA ASP A 97 7.80 4.61 -9.69
C ASP A 97 8.13 6.10 -9.94
N GLY A 98 7.20 6.84 -10.56
CA GLY A 98 7.38 8.27 -10.85
C GLY A 98 7.35 9.20 -9.62
N GLU A 99 6.87 8.73 -8.47
CA GLU A 99 6.62 9.55 -7.27
C GLU A 99 7.54 9.25 -6.09
N ALA A 100 8.41 8.23 -6.20
CA ALA A 100 9.27 7.77 -5.11
C ALA A 100 10.19 8.86 -4.53
N GLY A 101 10.63 9.81 -5.35
CA GLY A 101 11.47 10.95 -4.92
C GLY A 101 10.69 12.17 -4.44
N LEU A 102 9.36 12.17 -4.56
CA LEU A 102 8.51 13.36 -4.41
C LEU A 102 7.47 13.22 -3.30
N SER A 103 6.97 12.01 -3.04
CA SER A 103 5.95 11.74 -2.02
C SER A 103 6.52 10.92 -0.86
N LYS A 104 6.36 11.45 0.36
CA LYS A 104 6.70 10.72 1.59
C LYS A 104 5.74 9.56 1.82
N ALA A 105 4.49 9.70 1.39
CA ALA A 105 3.52 8.61 1.46
C ALA A 105 3.95 7.42 0.59
N VAL A 106 4.42 7.68 -0.63
CA VAL A 106 4.95 6.64 -1.53
C VAL A 106 6.17 5.94 -0.93
N LEU A 107 7.13 6.70 -0.40
CA LEU A 107 8.29 6.12 0.29
C LEU A 107 7.87 5.19 1.44
N ARG A 108 6.90 5.63 2.25
CA ARG A 108 6.38 4.82 3.35
C ARG A 108 5.67 3.55 2.87
N VAL A 109 5.01 3.60 1.71
CA VAL A 109 4.42 2.41 1.09
C VAL A 109 5.49 1.42 0.66
N TYR A 110 6.58 1.85 0.02
CA TYR A 110 7.68 0.95 -0.33
C TYR A 110 8.27 0.26 0.90
N ASP A 111 8.47 0.98 1.99
CA ASP A 111 8.95 0.38 3.25
C ASP A 111 7.99 -0.67 3.79
N LEU A 112 6.68 -0.39 3.80
CA LEU A 112 5.66 -1.32 4.29
C LEU A 112 5.51 -2.54 3.39
N VAL A 113 5.52 -2.36 2.07
CA VAL A 113 5.48 -3.45 1.09
C VAL A 113 6.70 -4.34 1.25
N ARG A 114 7.90 -3.76 1.39
CA ARG A 114 9.13 -4.53 1.64
C ARG A 114 9.03 -5.40 2.89
N ILE A 115 8.45 -4.88 3.99
CA ILE A 115 8.24 -5.64 5.22
C ILE A 115 7.23 -6.77 4.98
N GLY A 116 6.07 -6.47 4.40
CA GLY A 116 5.03 -7.47 4.14
C GLY A 116 5.51 -8.58 3.20
N VAL A 117 6.28 -8.23 2.16
CA VAL A 117 6.93 -9.20 1.27
C VAL A 117 7.91 -10.09 2.04
N ALA A 118 8.76 -9.52 2.90
CA ALA A 118 9.71 -10.29 3.69
C ALA A 118 9.04 -11.24 4.70
N GLU A 119 7.82 -10.91 5.15
CA GLU A 119 7.02 -11.77 6.04
C GLU A 119 6.31 -12.89 5.27
N LEU A 120 5.79 -12.60 4.07
CA LEU A 120 4.93 -13.53 3.32
C LEU A 120 5.64 -14.36 2.24
N MET A 121 6.79 -13.91 1.75
CA MET A 121 7.54 -14.60 0.68
C MET A 121 8.24 -15.86 1.22
N ASP A 122 8.81 -15.77 2.42
CA ASP A 122 9.42 -16.91 3.10
C ASP A 122 8.34 -17.80 3.72
N GLU A 123 8.39 -19.09 3.41
CA GLU A 123 7.32 -20.01 3.80
C GLU A 123 7.24 -20.23 5.31
N ASP A 124 8.37 -20.32 6.00
CA ASP A 124 8.38 -20.55 7.44
C ASP A 124 7.96 -19.29 8.20
N ARG A 125 8.41 -18.10 7.75
CA ARG A 125 7.93 -16.82 8.29
C ARG A 125 6.45 -16.64 8.06
N ARG A 126 5.94 -16.93 6.86
CA ARG A 126 4.52 -16.83 6.55
C ARG A 126 3.69 -17.75 7.43
N ARG A 127 4.09 -19.01 7.59
CA ARG A 127 3.38 -19.95 8.49
C ARG A 127 3.38 -19.43 9.93
N ALA A 128 4.52 -18.93 10.41
CA ALA A 128 4.60 -18.36 11.75
C ALA A 128 3.71 -17.12 11.90
N TYR A 129 3.68 -16.24 10.89
CA TYR A 129 2.80 -15.07 10.82
C TYR A 129 1.33 -15.49 10.84
N ASP A 130 0.94 -16.44 9.98
CA ASP A 130 -0.44 -16.95 9.90
C ASP A 130 -0.92 -17.50 11.24
N LEU A 131 -0.06 -18.25 11.95
CA LEU A 131 -0.34 -18.77 13.29
C LEU A 131 -0.54 -17.64 14.31
N ARG A 132 0.38 -16.66 14.37
CA ARG A 132 0.29 -15.51 15.29
C ARG A 132 -0.95 -14.66 15.03
N CYS A 133 -1.34 -14.54 13.75
CA CYS A 133 -2.48 -13.75 13.31
C CYS A 133 -3.81 -14.53 13.36
N GLY A 134 -3.79 -15.80 13.76
CA GLY A 134 -4.99 -16.61 13.89
C GLY A 134 -5.64 -16.97 12.55
N PHE A 135 -4.85 -16.99 11.46
CA PHE A 135 -5.31 -17.39 10.13
C PHE A 135 -5.39 -18.91 9.93
N SER A 136 -5.20 -19.68 11.01
CA SER A 136 -5.21 -21.14 11.07
C SER A 136 -6.23 -21.77 10.12
N ASN A 137 -5.74 -22.70 9.29
CA ASN A 137 -6.47 -23.44 8.28
C ASN A 137 -7.84 -23.93 8.79
N ILE A 138 -8.91 -23.25 8.36
CA ILE A 138 -10.16 -23.95 8.11
C ILE A 138 -9.88 -24.79 6.86
N ASN A 139 -9.46 -26.03 7.09
CA ASN A 139 -9.50 -27.08 6.07
C ASN A 139 -10.94 -27.26 5.58
#